data_AF-A0A2N4YPE9-F1
#
_entry.id   AF-A0A2N4YPE9-F1
#
_cell.length_a   1.000
_cell.length_b   1.000
_cell.length_c   1.000
_cell.angle_alpha   90.00
_cell.angle_beta   90.00
_cell.angle_gamma   90.00
#
_symmetry.space_group_name_H-M   'P 1'
#
loop_
_entity.id
_entity.type
_entity.pdbx_description
1 polymer ?
#
loop_
_entity_poly.entity_id
_entity_poly.type
_entity_poly.pdbx_seq_one_letter_code
_entity_poly.pdbx_strand_id
1 'polypeptide(L)' 'VQLWTFKGLDAARKLYESFGFTLTREWQGEQWGKVMTEQQFTRSGNTG' A
#
# COMPACT_ATOMS: atom_id res chain seq x y z
N VAL A 1 -2.57 5.50 -10.37
CA VAL A 1 -2.38 4.03 -10.15
C VAL A 1 -2.60 3.74 -8.67
N GLN A 2 -3.21 2.59 -8.34
CA GLN A 2 -3.54 2.21 -6.95
C GLN A 2 -2.98 0.80 -6.68
N LEU A 3 -2.27 0.62 -5.57
CA LEU A 3 -1.68 -0.65 -5.12
C LEU A 3 -2.16 -0.96 -3.70
N TRP A 4 -2.27 -2.25 -3.39
CA TRP A 4 -2.72 -2.76 -2.10
C TRP A 4 -1.63 -3.65 -1.52
N THR A 5 -1.37 -3.49 -0.23
CA THR A 5 -0.43 -4.31 0.54
C THR A 5 -0.91 -4.40 1.99
N PHE A 6 -0.14 -5.05 2.85
CA PHE A 6 -0.42 -5.13 4.27
C PHE A 6 0.84 -4.88 5.09
N LYS A 7 0.64 -4.42 6.33
CA LYS A 7 1.70 -4.17 7.31
C LYS A 7 2.38 -5.51 7.65
N GLY A 8 3.70 -5.57 7.44
CA GLY A 8 4.49 -6.80 7.51
C GLY A 8 5.23 -7.13 6.20
N LEU A 9 4.93 -6.41 5.11
CA LEU A 9 5.65 -6.43 3.84
C LEU A 9 6.44 -5.13 3.64
N ASP A 10 7.29 -4.79 4.62
CA ASP A 10 8.09 -3.55 4.59
C ASP A 10 8.97 -3.42 3.34
N ALA A 11 9.39 -4.54 2.74
CA ALA A 11 10.10 -4.55 1.47
C ALA A 11 9.24 -4.02 0.31
N ALA A 12 7.97 -4.41 0.24
CA ALA A 12 7.05 -3.92 -0.78
C ALA A 12 6.75 -2.43 -0.58
N ARG A 13 6.55 -2.00 0.66
CA ARG A 13 6.37 -0.59 1.01
C ARG A 13 7.54 0.27 0.51
N LYS A 14 8.78 -0.11 0.85
CA LYS A 14 9.98 0.62 0.41
C LYS A 14 10.08 0.70 -1.11
N LEU A 15 9.72 -0.37 -1.81
CA LEU A 15 9.68 -0.40 -3.26
C LEU A 15 8.67 0.62 -3.79
N TYR A 16 7.44 0.62 -3.27
CA TYR A 16 6.40 1.56 -3.71
C TYR A 16 6.78 3.02 -3.44
N GLU A 17 7.29 3.32 -2.25
CA GLU A 17 7.77 4.66 -1.90
C GLU A 17 8.90 5.11 -2.85
N SER A 18 9.81 4.21 -3.22
CA SER A 18 10.87 4.49 -4.22
C SER A 18 10.33 4.77 -5.63
N PHE A 19 9.16 4.24 -5.99
CA PHE A 19 8.48 4.51 -7.26
C PHE A 19 7.52 5.71 -7.20
N GLY A 20 7.52 6.45 -6.09
CA GLY A 20 6.71 7.66 -5.88
C GLY A 20 5.26 7.37 -5.49
N PHE A 21 4.97 6.17 -4.99
CA PHE A 21 3.66 5.89 -4.39
C PHE A 21 3.62 6.41 -2.96
N THR A 22 2.46 6.90 -2.54
CA THR A 22 2.20 7.37 -1.19
C THR A 22 1.07 6.58 -0.56
N LEU A 23 1.22 6.28 0.74
CA LEU A 23 0.18 5.64 1.53
C LEU A 23 -1.01 6.59 1.64
N THR A 24 -2.17 6.16 1.15
CA THR A 24 -3.40 6.97 1.20
C THR A 24 -4.40 6.47 2.22
N ARG A 25 -4.42 5.16 2.49
CA ARG A 25 -5.33 4.54 3.45
C ARG A 25 -4.65 3.39 4.16
N GLU A 26 -4.91 3.26 5.45
CA GLU A 26 -4.51 2.13 6.28
C GLU A 26 -5.71 1.75 7.17
N TRP A 27 -6.13 0.47 7.16
CA TRP A 27 -7.21 -0.03 8.01
C TRP A 27 -6.95 -1.47 8.44
N GLN A 28 -7.59 -1.91 9.53
CA GLN A 28 -7.58 -3.31 9.92
C GLN A 28 -8.62 -4.08 9.11
N GLY A 29 -8.19 -5.12 8.42
CA GLY A 29 -9.03 -6.03 7.66
C GLY A 29 -8.76 -7.48 8.02
N GLU A 30 -9.74 -8.33 7.80
CA GLU A 30 -9.69 -9.77 8.12
C GLU A 30 -9.66 -10.66 6.87
N GLN A 31 -9.40 -10.05 5.70
CA GLN A 31 -9.53 -10.66 4.36
C GLN A 31 -8.59 -11.85 4.09
N TRP A 32 -7.67 -12.16 5.01
CA TRP A 32 -6.68 -13.24 4.88
C TRP A 32 -6.73 -14.25 6.05
N GLY A 33 -7.91 -14.40 6.67
CA GLY A 33 -8.13 -15.34 7.78
C GLY A 33 -7.47 -14.92 9.10
N LYS A 34 -6.89 -13.71 9.17
CA LYS A 34 -6.38 -13.08 10.38
C LYS A 34 -6.51 -11.57 10.27
N VAL A 35 -6.63 -10.89 11.41
CA VAL A 35 -6.61 -9.41 11.47
C VAL A 35 -5.24 -8.94 10.99
N MET A 36 -5.22 -8.27 9.84
CA MET A 36 -4.04 -7.63 9.28
C MET A 36 -4.33 -6.16 9.04
N THR A 37 -3.30 -5.33 9.13
CA THR A 37 -3.41 -3.93 8.75
C THR A 37 -3.19 -3.82 7.25
N GLU A 38 -4.25 -3.63 6.49
CA GLU A 38 -4.22 -3.39 5.05
C GLU A 38 -3.81 -1.94 4.77
N GLN A 39 -3.06 -1.75 3.69
CA GLN A 39 -2.50 -0.48 3.27
C GLN A 39 -2.75 -0.28 1.78
N GLN A 40 -3.33 0.87 1.44
CA GLN A 40 -3.52 1.31 0.07
C GLN A 40 -2.55 2.42 -0.25
N PHE A 41 -1.81 2.23 -1.34
CA PHE A 41 -0.90 3.21 -1.89
C PHE A 41 -1.45 3.74 -3.21
N THR A 42 -1.32 5.04 -3.46
CA THR A 42 -1.61 5.61 -4.76
C THR A 42 -0.43 6.39 -5.29
N ARG A 43 -0.31 6.41 -6.61
CA ARG A 43 0.57 7.32 -7.32
C ARG A 43 -0.28 8.13 -8.28
N SER A 44 -0.27 9.44 -8.10
CA SER A 44 -0.71 10.41 -9.10
C SER A 44 0.28 10.30 -10.25
N GLY A 45 -0.11 9.60 -11.31
CA GLY A 45 0.66 9.64 -12.54
C GLY A 45 0.56 11.06 -13.05
N ASN A 46 1.62 11.85 -12.90
CA ASN A 46 1.76 13.04 -13.73
C ASN A 46 2.03 12.51 -15.13
N THR A 47 0.96 12.17 -15.84
CA THR A 47 1.00 11.90 -17.28
C THR A 47 1.15 13.28 -17.92
N GLY A 48 2.40 13.76 -17.97
CA GLY A 48 2.78 14.85 -18.86
C GLY A 48 2.81 14.37 -20.30
#